data_AF-A0A3Q4H248-F1
#
_entry.id   AF-A0A3Q4H248-F1
#
_cell.length_a   1.000
_cell.length_b   1.000
_cell.length_c   1.000
_cell.angle_alpha   90.00
_cell.angle_beta   90.00
_cell.angle_gamma   90.00
#
_symmetry.space_group_name_H-M   'P 1'
#
loop_
_entity.id
_entity.type
_entity.pdbx_description
1 polymer ?
#
loop_
_entity_poly.entity_id
_entity_poly.type
_entity_poly.pdbx_seq_one_letter_code
_entity_poly.pdbx_strand_id
1 'polypeptide(L)'
;MIILASKHLAVYCNLLFCFLAGFVSAETVTVTVGTDAILKCSYDANYYGRLSACWGKGTIPNSGCANEVLKTDGTSVISRLSERYLLMGNLGQGDVSLTIRHAEEQDSGVYGCRVEIPGWFNDQKHHVTLKVNAVPPNPLRIEAREVKERTVTIRWSPVFDGGRPITAYRVDIKNKQSKHKKTDPVSM
;
A
#
# COMPACT_ATOMS: atom_id res chain seq x y z
N MET A 1 -33.12 56.94 0.14
CA MET A 1 -32.19 55.94 -0.42
C MET A 1 -31.58 55.18 0.75
N ILE A 2 -32.23 54.11 1.20
CA ILE A 2 -31.76 53.27 2.31
C ILE A 2 -31.27 51.99 1.66
N ILE A 3 -29.97 51.81 1.60
CA ILE A 3 -29.34 50.57 1.14
C ILE A 3 -29.40 49.60 2.33
N LEU A 4 -30.44 48.77 2.38
CA LEU A 4 -30.49 47.61 3.27
C LEU A 4 -29.55 46.54 2.70
N ALA A 5 -28.30 46.54 3.16
CA ALA A 5 -27.32 45.53 2.78
C ALA A 5 -27.68 44.16 3.38
N SER A 6 -27.82 43.17 2.49
CA SER A 6 -28.00 41.74 2.76
C SER A 6 -26.95 41.16 3.71
N LYS A 7 -27.23 41.19 5.02
CA LYS A 7 -26.47 40.41 6.01
C LYS A 7 -26.96 38.97 6.14
N HIS A 8 -28.15 38.65 5.62
CA HIS A 8 -28.72 37.29 5.72
C HIS A 8 -28.21 36.31 4.66
N LEU A 9 -27.76 36.76 3.48
CA LEU A 9 -27.26 35.85 2.44
C LEU A 9 -25.85 35.28 2.75
N ALA A 10 -24.99 36.04 3.43
CA ALA A 10 -23.62 35.62 3.72
C ALA A 10 -23.55 34.49 4.78
N VAL A 11 -24.53 34.41 5.68
CA VAL A 11 -24.56 33.41 6.75
C VAL A 11 -25.04 32.04 6.23
N TYR A 12 -26.01 32.03 5.31
CA TYR A 12 -26.47 30.81 4.66
C TYR A 12 -25.42 30.17 3.74
N CYS A 13 -24.56 30.98 3.11
CA CYS A 13 -23.49 30.48 2.26
C CYS A 13 -22.42 29.72 3.05
N ASN A 14 -22.12 30.15 4.28
CA ASN A 14 -21.10 29.50 5.13
C ASN A 14 -21.63 28.25 5.86
N LEU A 15 -22.92 28.20 6.20
CA LEU A 15 -23.53 27.01 6.82
C LEU A 15 -23.79 25.89 5.80
N LEU A 16 -24.14 26.21 4.54
CA LEU A 16 -24.24 25.18 3.49
C LEU A 16 -22.87 24.65 3.03
N PHE A 17 -21.82 25.47 3.08
CA PHE A 17 -20.49 25.05 2.62
C PHE A 17 -19.82 24.04 3.56
N CYS A 18 -20.17 24.04 4.85
CA CYS A 18 -19.63 23.07 5.82
C CYS A 18 -20.33 21.70 5.78
N PHE A 19 -21.56 21.60 5.26
CA PHE A 19 -22.28 20.32 5.14
C PHE A 19 -21.89 19.51 3.88
N LEU A 20 -21.22 20.13 2.90
CA LEU A 20 -20.81 19.46 1.66
C LEU A 20 -19.39 18.89 1.70
N ALA A 21 -18.62 19.19 2.74
CA ALA A 21 -17.43 18.41 3.05
C ALA A 21 -17.87 17.13 3.76
N GLY A 22 -18.52 16.24 3.00
CA GLY A 22 -18.66 14.85 3.41
C GLY A 22 -17.28 14.36 3.81
N PHE A 23 -17.10 14.07 5.09
CA PHE A 23 -15.84 13.55 5.60
C PHE A 23 -15.68 12.14 5.03
N VAL A 24 -15.07 12.03 3.85
CA VAL A 24 -14.62 10.76 3.32
C VAL A 24 -13.53 10.31 4.29
N SER A 25 -13.91 9.42 5.22
CA SER A 25 -12.95 8.71 6.04
C SER A 25 -12.17 7.80 5.11
N ALA A 26 -11.09 8.33 4.54
CA ALA A 26 -10.19 7.56 3.70
C ALA A 26 -9.48 6.53 4.58
N GLU A 27 -9.93 5.29 4.52
CA GLU A 27 -9.28 4.16 5.19
C GLU A 27 -7.86 4.03 4.64
N THR A 28 -6.86 3.99 5.53
CA THR A 28 -5.46 3.84 5.14
C THR A 28 -4.93 2.50 5.66
N VAL A 29 -4.51 1.65 4.74
CA VAL A 29 -3.85 0.37 5.02
C VAL A 29 -2.36 0.55 4.81
N THR A 30 -1.56 0.24 5.84
CA THR A 30 -0.09 0.31 5.74
C THR A 30 0.50 -1.09 5.87
N VAL A 31 1.33 -1.49 4.90
CA VAL A 31 2.04 -2.77 4.88
C VAL A 31 3.52 -2.55 4.53
N THR A 32 4.32 -3.62 4.60
CA THR A 32 5.73 -3.60 4.19
C THR A 32 5.94 -4.36 2.89
N VAL A 33 6.98 -4.01 2.14
CA VAL A 33 7.31 -4.71 0.88
C VAL A 33 7.46 -6.21 1.10
N GLY A 34 6.96 -7.01 0.16
CA GLY A 34 7.01 -8.47 0.16
C GLY A 34 5.91 -9.16 0.98
N THR A 35 5.14 -8.41 1.78
CA THR A 35 3.96 -8.94 2.50
C THR A 35 2.69 -8.80 1.67
N ASP A 36 1.65 -9.55 2.02
CA ASP A 36 0.35 -9.42 1.35
C ASP A 36 -0.44 -8.24 1.91
N ALA A 37 -0.95 -7.37 1.03
CA ALA A 37 -1.86 -6.29 1.39
C ALA A 37 -3.31 -6.73 1.23
N ILE A 38 -4.19 -6.39 2.17
CA ILE A 38 -5.63 -6.70 2.08
C ILE A 38 -6.41 -5.39 2.18
N LEU A 39 -7.09 -5.03 1.10
CA LEU A 39 -7.97 -3.85 1.03
C LEU A 39 -9.42 -4.32 1.23
N LYS A 40 -10.02 -3.93 2.34
CA LYS A 40 -11.34 -4.42 2.73
C LYS A 40 -12.43 -3.79 1.89
N CYS A 41 -13.34 -4.63 1.41
CA CYS A 41 -14.58 -4.21 0.78
C CYS A 41 -15.59 -5.35 0.84
N SER A 42 -16.79 -5.08 1.34
CA SER A 42 -17.85 -6.06 1.45
C SER A 42 -19.21 -5.41 1.35
N TYR A 43 -20.21 -6.19 0.95
CA TYR A 43 -21.60 -5.74 0.88
C TYR A 43 -22.54 -6.84 1.42
N ASP A 44 -23.79 -6.48 1.72
CA ASP A 44 -24.77 -7.44 2.24
C ASP A 44 -25.31 -8.34 1.12
N ALA A 45 -24.67 -9.48 0.91
CA ALA A 45 -25.11 -10.47 -0.07
C ALA A 45 -26.40 -11.20 0.33
N ASN A 46 -26.82 -11.16 1.61
CA ASN A 46 -28.11 -11.73 1.99
C ASN A 46 -29.26 -10.85 1.51
N TYR A 47 -29.07 -9.54 1.55
CA TYR A 47 -30.06 -8.57 1.08
C TYR A 47 -30.04 -8.42 -0.44
N TYR A 48 -28.85 -8.25 -1.04
CA TYR A 48 -28.72 -7.95 -2.47
C TYR A 48 -28.51 -9.18 -3.36
N GLY A 49 -28.19 -10.34 -2.80
CA GLY A 49 -27.71 -11.50 -3.56
C GLY A 49 -26.24 -11.34 -3.99
N ARG A 50 -25.81 -12.17 -4.94
CA ARG A 50 -24.45 -12.05 -5.52
C ARG A 50 -24.41 -10.92 -6.55
N LEU A 51 -23.47 -10.00 -6.40
CA LEU A 51 -23.32 -8.81 -7.23
C LEU A 51 -21.94 -8.75 -7.87
N SER A 52 -21.90 -8.17 -9.07
CA SER A 52 -20.66 -7.80 -9.76
C SER A 52 -19.92 -6.73 -8.95
N ALA A 53 -18.60 -6.85 -8.91
CA ALA A 53 -17.74 -5.87 -8.25
C ALA A 53 -16.43 -5.69 -9.01
N CYS A 54 -15.86 -4.50 -8.93
CA CYS A 54 -14.55 -4.20 -9.49
C CYS A 54 -13.69 -3.41 -8.52
N TRP A 55 -12.38 -3.60 -8.67
CA TRP A 55 -11.35 -2.77 -8.08
C TRP A 55 -10.60 -2.03 -9.17
N GLY A 56 -10.30 -0.76 -8.94
CA GLY A 56 -9.46 0.05 -9.83
C GLY A 56 -8.52 0.96 -9.05
N LYS A 57 -7.40 1.36 -9.67
CA LYS A 57 -6.51 2.38 -9.09
C LYS A 57 -7.07 3.80 -9.34
N GLY A 58 -7.15 4.58 -8.26
CA GLY A 58 -7.60 5.97 -8.25
C GLY A 58 -9.06 6.14 -7.84
N THR A 59 -9.70 7.18 -8.39
CA THR A 59 -11.09 7.52 -8.10
C THR A 59 -12.08 6.59 -8.82
N ILE A 60 -13.27 6.38 -8.24
CA ILE A 60 -14.29 5.51 -8.84
C ILE A 60 -15.17 6.37 -9.77
N PRO A 61 -15.22 6.09 -11.08
CA PRO A 61 -16.04 6.85 -12.03
C PRO A 61 -17.56 6.62 -11.82
N ASN A 62 -18.38 7.27 -12.65
CA ASN A 62 -19.84 7.08 -12.63
C ASN A 62 -20.29 5.72 -13.19
N SER A 63 -19.49 5.08 -14.04
CA SER A 63 -19.73 3.72 -14.57
C SER A 63 -18.44 2.87 -14.52
N GLY A 64 -18.54 1.62 -14.08
CA GLY A 64 -17.41 0.70 -13.85
C GLY A 64 -16.31 1.21 -12.91
N CYS A 65 -15.11 0.66 -13.05
CA CYS A 65 -13.89 1.10 -12.38
C CYS A 65 -12.89 1.65 -13.40
N ALA A 66 -12.23 2.76 -13.06
CA ALA A 66 -11.11 3.29 -13.84
C ALA A 66 -9.82 2.56 -13.45
N ASN A 67 -8.92 2.33 -14.41
CA ASN A 67 -7.67 1.58 -14.20
C ASN A 67 -7.92 0.26 -13.46
N GLU A 68 -8.84 -0.55 -13.99
CA GLU A 68 -9.27 -1.82 -13.40
C GLU A 68 -8.07 -2.72 -13.09
N VAL A 69 -7.99 -3.16 -11.84
CA VAL A 69 -7.00 -4.14 -11.39
C VAL A 69 -7.59 -5.54 -11.28
N LEU A 70 -8.89 -5.62 -10.96
CA LEU A 70 -9.63 -6.88 -10.83
C LEU A 70 -11.14 -6.63 -11.00
N LYS A 71 -11.84 -7.57 -11.64
CA LYS A 71 -13.31 -7.61 -11.71
C LYS A 71 -13.85 -9.01 -11.44
N THR A 72 -15.00 -9.08 -10.78
CA THR A 72 -15.78 -10.29 -10.51
C THR A 72 -17.24 -10.10 -10.93
N ASP A 73 -17.90 -11.19 -11.33
CA ASP A 73 -19.34 -11.24 -11.58
C ASP A 73 -20.16 -11.58 -10.30
N GLY A 74 -19.50 -11.64 -9.14
CA GLY A 74 -20.10 -12.04 -7.86
C GLY A 74 -20.02 -13.54 -7.56
N THR A 75 -19.57 -14.37 -8.52
CA THR A 75 -19.32 -15.80 -8.33
C THR A 75 -17.87 -16.18 -8.62
N SER A 76 -17.23 -15.53 -9.59
CA SER A 76 -15.86 -15.79 -10.00
C SER A 76 -15.15 -14.51 -10.43
N VAL A 77 -13.82 -14.53 -10.41
CA VAL A 77 -13.00 -13.43 -10.96
C VAL A 77 -12.99 -13.56 -12.48
N ILE A 78 -13.48 -12.53 -13.18
CA ILE A 78 -13.63 -12.52 -14.64
C ILE A 78 -12.53 -11.72 -15.36
N SER A 79 -11.84 -10.83 -14.64
CA SER A 79 -10.72 -10.03 -15.16
C SER A 79 -9.73 -9.74 -14.04
N ARG A 80 -8.42 -9.78 -14.35
CA ARG A 80 -7.35 -9.36 -13.44
C ARG A 80 -6.18 -8.81 -14.24
N LEU A 81 -5.58 -7.72 -13.75
CA LEU A 81 -4.42 -7.09 -14.38
C LEU A 81 -3.11 -7.81 -14.03
N SER A 82 -3.07 -8.51 -12.89
CA SER A 82 -1.91 -9.24 -12.39
C SER A 82 -2.36 -10.46 -11.59
N GLU A 83 -1.59 -11.55 -11.64
CA GLU A 83 -1.80 -12.73 -10.79
C GLU A 83 -1.54 -12.47 -9.30
N ARG A 84 -0.98 -11.30 -8.95
CA ARG A 84 -0.86 -10.86 -7.55
C ARG A 84 -2.20 -10.41 -6.98
N TYR A 85 -3.17 -10.02 -7.82
CA TYR A 85 -4.48 -9.52 -7.40
C TYR A 85 -5.48 -10.65 -7.27
N LEU A 86 -5.98 -10.87 -6.05
CA LEU A 86 -6.85 -11.99 -5.71
C LEU A 86 -8.05 -11.53 -4.87
N LEU A 87 -9.18 -12.22 -5.01
CA LEU A 87 -10.29 -12.17 -4.06
C LEU A 87 -10.25 -13.47 -3.26
N MET A 88 -9.70 -13.41 -2.04
CA MET A 88 -9.55 -14.58 -1.17
C MET A 88 -10.72 -14.77 -0.20
N GLY A 89 -11.58 -13.77 -0.08
CA GLY A 89 -12.80 -13.80 0.72
C GLY A 89 -13.89 -14.68 0.14
N ASN A 90 -15.00 -14.80 0.86
CA ASN A 90 -16.18 -15.52 0.38
C ASN A 90 -17.09 -14.60 -0.43
N LEU A 91 -16.99 -14.68 -1.77
CA LEU A 91 -17.85 -13.94 -2.70
C LEU A 91 -19.34 -14.22 -2.46
N GLY A 92 -19.70 -15.44 -2.05
CA GLY A 92 -21.08 -15.80 -1.74
C GLY A 92 -21.65 -15.10 -0.50
N GLN A 93 -20.80 -14.56 0.37
CA GLN A 93 -21.17 -13.73 1.52
C GLN A 93 -20.92 -12.23 1.27
N GLY A 94 -20.58 -11.85 0.03
CA GLY A 94 -20.33 -10.47 -0.35
C GLY A 94 -18.96 -9.93 0.06
N ASP A 95 -18.01 -10.79 0.45
CA ASP A 95 -16.62 -10.36 0.69
C ASP A 95 -15.86 -10.26 -0.64
N VAL A 96 -15.67 -9.03 -1.09
CA VAL A 96 -14.95 -8.67 -2.32
C VAL A 96 -13.64 -7.95 -1.99
N SER A 97 -13.05 -8.23 -0.82
CA SER A 97 -11.77 -7.65 -0.40
C SER A 97 -10.65 -8.04 -1.35
N LEU A 98 -9.87 -7.05 -1.79
CA LEU A 98 -8.72 -7.25 -2.68
C LEU A 98 -7.48 -7.64 -1.87
N THR A 99 -6.91 -8.80 -2.17
CA THR A 99 -5.57 -9.17 -1.73
C THR A 99 -4.56 -8.85 -2.83
N ILE A 100 -3.49 -8.13 -2.49
CA ILE A 100 -2.33 -7.87 -3.34
C ILE A 100 -1.17 -8.66 -2.78
N ARG A 101 -0.80 -9.77 -3.45
CA ARG A 101 0.31 -10.62 -2.99
C ARG A 101 1.66 -9.97 -3.22
N HIS A 102 2.61 -10.21 -2.32
CA HIS A 102 3.98 -9.69 -2.38
C HIS A 102 4.00 -8.20 -2.75
N ALA A 103 3.40 -7.36 -1.91
CA ALA A 103 3.22 -5.94 -2.18
C ALA A 103 4.57 -5.25 -2.48
N GLU A 104 4.56 -4.34 -3.45
CA GLU A 104 5.74 -3.58 -3.89
C GLU A 104 5.54 -2.09 -3.60
N GLU A 105 6.61 -1.29 -3.50
CA GLU A 105 6.51 0.15 -3.13
C GLU A 105 5.58 0.91 -4.10
N GLN A 106 5.59 0.56 -5.39
CA GLN A 106 4.71 1.12 -6.44
C GLN A 106 3.25 0.65 -6.39
N ASP A 107 2.92 -0.35 -5.56
CA ASP A 107 1.53 -0.71 -5.32
C ASP A 107 0.83 0.35 -4.46
N SER A 108 1.58 1.23 -3.78
CA SER A 108 1.04 2.35 -3.02
C SER A 108 0.15 3.26 -3.88
N GLY A 109 -0.92 3.75 -3.28
CA GLY A 109 -1.88 4.62 -3.95
C GLY A 109 -3.31 4.42 -3.45
N VAL A 110 -4.23 5.17 -4.04
CA VAL A 110 -5.67 5.02 -3.78
C VAL A 110 -6.23 3.91 -4.64
N TYR A 111 -7.03 3.04 -4.04
CA TYR A 111 -7.81 2.01 -4.71
C TYR A 111 -9.29 2.26 -4.46
N GLY A 112 -10.10 2.05 -5.49
CA GLY A 112 -11.55 2.14 -5.42
C GLY A 112 -12.18 0.77 -5.62
N CYS A 113 -12.98 0.34 -4.64
CA CYS A 113 -13.90 -0.78 -4.76
C CYS A 113 -15.28 -0.27 -5.18
N ARG A 114 -15.87 -0.88 -6.20
CA ARG A 114 -17.25 -0.62 -6.61
C ARG A 114 -18.02 -1.92 -6.64
N VAL A 115 -19.13 -1.97 -5.92
CA VAL A 115 -20.13 -3.05 -6.01
C VAL A 115 -21.31 -2.52 -6.82
N GLU A 116 -21.66 -3.21 -7.91
CA GLU A 116 -22.72 -2.82 -8.84
C GLU A 116 -24.08 -3.25 -8.29
N ILE A 117 -24.86 -2.31 -7.74
CA ILE A 117 -26.19 -2.58 -7.19
C ILE A 117 -27.24 -2.29 -8.28
N PRO A 118 -28.26 -3.13 -8.50
CA PRO A 118 -29.27 -2.87 -9.54
C PRO A 118 -30.07 -1.58 -9.29
N GLY A 119 -29.90 -0.57 -10.15
CA GLY A 119 -30.56 0.74 -10.03
C GLY A 119 -29.69 1.88 -10.56
N TRP A 120 -30.19 3.10 -10.46
CA TRP A 120 -29.43 4.29 -10.86
C TRP A 120 -28.72 4.88 -9.64
N PHE A 121 -27.40 5.05 -9.72
CA PHE A 121 -26.56 5.72 -8.71
C PHE A 121 -26.56 5.08 -7.30
N ASN A 122 -26.85 3.80 -7.21
CA ASN A 122 -26.94 3.04 -5.96
C ASN A 122 -25.72 2.18 -5.65
N ASP A 123 -24.74 2.15 -6.55
CA ASP A 123 -23.51 1.39 -6.35
C ASP A 123 -22.80 1.80 -5.06
N GLN A 124 -22.36 0.79 -4.31
CA GLN A 124 -21.50 1.01 -3.16
C GLN A 124 -20.08 1.28 -3.66
N LYS A 125 -19.50 2.39 -3.20
CA LYS A 125 -18.18 2.86 -3.59
C LYS A 125 -17.35 3.05 -2.33
N HIS A 126 -16.23 2.34 -2.23
CA HIS A 126 -15.31 2.44 -1.11
C HIS A 126 -13.90 2.78 -1.59
N HIS A 127 -13.27 3.78 -0.98
CA HIS A 127 -11.90 4.18 -1.28
C HIS A 127 -10.97 3.74 -0.16
N VAL A 128 -9.87 3.08 -0.52
CA VAL A 128 -8.82 2.67 0.41
C VAL A 128 -7.48 3.20 -0.08
N THR A 129 -6.72 3.84 0.79
CA THR A 129 -5.35 4.25 0.52
C THR A 129 -4.40 3.16 0.99
N LEU A 130 -3.63 2.57 0.07
CA LEU A 130 -2.56 1.64 0.39
C LEU A 130 -1.23 2.37 0.49
N LYS A 131 -0.50 2.16 1.58
CA LYS A 131 0.88 2.59 1.77
C LYS A 131 1.78 1.37 1.97
N VAL A 132 2.71 1.15 1.05
CA VAL A 132 3.70 0.08 1.15
C VAL A 132 5.05 0.69 1.53
N ASN A 133 5.54 0.39 2.73
CA ASN A 133 6.83 0.89 3.20
C ASN A 133 7.96 -0.08 2.85
N ALA A 134 9.06 0.46 2.35
CA ALA A 134 10.33 -0.28 2.28
C ALA A 134 10.77 -0.70 3.69
N VAL A 135 11.55 -1.78 3.77
CA VAL A 135 12.14 -2.28 5.02
C VAL A 135 13.65 -2.34 4.90
N PRO A 136 14.41 -2.39 6.00
CA PRO A 136 15.84 -2.62 5.94
C PRO A 136 16.14 -3.93 5.19
N PRO A 137 17.18 -3.97 4.33
CA PRO A 137 17.64 -5.21 3.73
C PRO A 137 18.01 -6.22 4.81
N ASN A 138 17.83 -7.51 4.50
CA ASN A 138 18.28 -8.56 5.41
C ASN A 138 19.81 -8.48 5.61
N PRO A 139 20.32 -8.84 6.80
CA PRO A 139 21.75 -8.85 7.03
C PRO A 139 22.46 -9.80 6.05
N LEU A 140 23.49 -9.31 5.38
CA LEU A 140 24.31 -10.09 4.46
C LEU A 140 25.06 -11.18 5.22
N ARG A 141 24.94 -12.42 4.75
CA ARG A 141 25.75 -13.54 5.23
C ARG A 141 27.00 -13.67 4.38
N ILE A 142 28.13 -13.24 4.94
CA ILE A 142 29.44 -13.29 4.29
C ILE A 142 30.14 -14.58 4.71
N GLU A 143 30.72 -15.28 3.73
CA GLU A 143 31.51 -16.48 3.97
C GLU A 143 32.91 -16.34 3.39
N ALA A 144 33.93 -16.73 4.16
CA ALA A 144 35.29 -16.82 3.65
C ALA A 144 35.42 -18.07 2.79
N ARG A 145 35.79 -17.88 1.51
CA ARG A 145 36.04 -18.98 0.58
C ARG A 145 37.47 -19.47 0.67
N GLU A 146 38.42 -18.54 0.75
CA GLU A 146 39.85 -18.85 0.79
C GLU A 146 40.59 -17.79 1.59
N VAL A 147 41.54 -18.24 2.42
CA VAL A 147 42.40 -17.37 3.24
C VAL A 147 43.86 -17.67 2.88
N LYS A 148 44.56 -16.67 2.36
CA LYS A 148 46.01 -16.70 2.09
C LYS A 148 46.72 -15.67 2.97
N GLU A 149 48.05 -15.67 2.91
CA GLU A 149 48.89 -14.77 3.70
C GLU A 149 48.54 -13.27 3.51
N ARG A 150 48.25 -12.85 2.28
CA ARG A 150 47.97 -11.43 1.95
C ARG A 150 46.60 -11.18 1.33
N THR A 151 45.82 -12.23 1.12
CA THR A 151 44.52 -12.12 0.44
C THR A 151 43.47 -12.97 1.12
N VAL A 152 42.26 -12.44 1.20
CA VAL A 152 41.09 -13.16 1.67
C VAL A 152 40.03 -13.05 0.59
N THR A 153 39.55 -14.19 0.12
CA THR A 153 38.45 -14.26 -0.84
C THR A 153 37.16 -14.50 -0.07
N ILE A 154 36.24 -13.55 -0.13
CA ILE A 154 34.91 -13.65 0.49
C ILE A 154 33.83 -13.88 -0.57
N ARG A 155 32.72 -14.50 -0.17
CA ARG A 155 31.54 -14.72 -0.99
C ARG A 155 30.28 -14.38 -0.20
N TRP A 156 29.23 -13.95 -0.90
CA TRP A 156 27.88 -13.80 -0.37
C TRP A 156 26.87 -13.94 -1.51
N SER A 157 25.61 -14.19 -1.16
CA SER A 157 24.49 -14.19 -2.10
C SER A 157 23.66 -12.91 -1.93
N PRO A 158 23.00 -12.42 -2.98
CA PRO A 158 22.01 -11.35 -2.85
C PRO A 158 20.95 -11.74 -1.82
N VAL A 159 20.62 -10.78 -0.95
CA VAL A 159 19.59 -10.91 0.09
C VAL A 159 18.35 -10.12 -0.32
N PHE A 160 17.24 -10.30 0.41
CA PHE A 160 16.09 -9.42 0.25
C PHE A 160 16.51 -7.96 0.45
N ASP A 161 16.31 -7.15 -0.58
CA ASP A 161 16.76 -5.78 -0.68
C ASP A 161 15.83 -4.79 0.04
N GLY A 162 14.74 -5.29 0.63
CA GLY A 162 13.78 -4.47 1.37
C GLY A 162 12.86 -3.64 0.48
N GLY A 163 12.81 -3.94 -0.83
CA GLY A 163 12.01 -3.23 -1.81
C GLY A 163 12.74 -2.10 -2.55
N ARG A 164 14.04 -1.94 -2.28
CA ARG A 164 14.88 -0.97 -2.98
C ARG A 164 16.14 -1.66 -3.49
N PRO A 165 16.44 -1.60 -4.80
CA PRO A 165 17.57 -2.31 -5.37
C PRO A 165 18.89 -2.00 -4.65
N ILE A 166 19.63 -3.04 -4.26
CA ILE A 166 21.01 -2.90 -3.77
C ILE A 166 21.90 -2.51 -4.96
N THR A 167 22.48 -1.31 -4.92
CA THR A 167 23.30 -0.77 -6.02
C THR A 167 24.80 -0.97 -5.85
N ALA A 168 25.29 -1.18 -4.63
CA ALA A 168 26.71 -1.38 -4.33
C ALA A 168 26.95 -2.11 -3.01
N TYR A 169 28.12 -2.72 -2.87
CA TYR A 169 28.63 -3.30 -1.62
C TYR A 169 29.92 -2.58 -1.19
N ARG A 170 30.09 -2.36 0.11
CA ARG A 170 31.35 -1.90 0.72
C ARG A 170 31.90 -3.01 1.62
N VAL A 171 33.19 -3.32 1.46
CA VAL A 171 33.87 -4.35 2.25
C VAL A 171 34.86 -3.68 3.18
N ASP A 172 34.64 -3.82 4.48
CA ASP A 172 35.51 -3.29 5.52
C ASP A 172 36.24 -4.43 6.24
N ILE A 173 37.55 -4.30 6.44
CA ILE A 173 38.40 -5.29 7.14
C ILE A 173 38.82 -4.71 8.48
N LYS A 174 38.50 -5.40 9.58
CA LYS A 174 38.89 -4.99 10.95
C LYS A 174 39.87 -5.97 11.56
N ASN A 175 41.06 -5.49 11.91
CA ASN A 175 42.03 -6.27 12.68
C ASN A 175 41.62 -6.35 14.16
N LYS A 176 41.65 -7.56 14.74
CA LYS A 176 41.33 -7.78 16.17
C LYS A 176 42.30 -7.08 17.14
N GLN A 177 43.45 -6.60 16.68
CA GLN A 177 44.52 -6.07 17.54
C GLN A 177 44.46 -4.56 17.82
N SER A 178 43.53 -3.78 17.26
CA SER A 178 43.41 -2.36 17.59
C SER A 178 42.55 -2.11 18.85
N LYS A 179 43.05 -2.55 20.01
CA LYS A 179 42.67 -1.87 21.27
C LYS A 179 43.45 -0.55 21.32
N HIS A 180 42.72 0.56 21.47
CA HIS A 180 43.27 1.90 21.61
C HIS A 180 44.37 1.90 22.69
N LYS A 181 45.64 2.10 22.28
CA LYS A 181 46.74 2.28 23.23
C LYS A 181 46.49 3.62 23.92
N LYS A 182 45.97 3.59 25.15
CA LYS A 182 45.92 4.77 26.01
C LYS A 182 47.38 5.12 26.31
N THR A 183 47.86 6.23 25.77
CA THR A 183 49.19 6.73 26.06
C THR A 183 49.13 7.36 27.46
N ASP A 184 49.79 6.75 28.43
CA ASP A 184 49.97 7.39 29.73
C ASP A 184 50.93 8.58 29.57
N PRO A 185 50.68 9.72 30.24
CA PRO A 185 51.58 10.86 30.15
C PRO A 185 52.90 10.54 30.86
N VAL A 186 54.01 10.78 30.16
CA VAL A 186 55.35 10.77 30.74
C VAL A 186 55.46 12.01 31.65
N SER A 187 55.65 11.79 32.95
CA SER A 187 56.07 12.86 33.87
C SER A 187 57.58 13.06 33.74
N MET A 188 58.00 14.32 33.55
CA MET A 188 59.34 14.78 33.95
C MET A 188 59.45 14.81 35.48
#